data_AF-A0A0F8ZGX1-F1
#
_entry.id   AF-A0A0F8ZGX1-F1
#
_cell.length_a   1.000
_cell.length_b   1.000
_cell.length_c   1.000
_cell.angle_alpha   90.00
_cell.angle_beta   90.00
_cell.angle_gamma   90.00
#
_symmetry.space_group_name_H-M   'P 1'
#
loop_
_entity.id
_entity.type
_entity.pdbx_description
1 polymer ?
#
loop_
_entity_poly.entity_id
_entity_poly.type
_entity_poly.pdbx_seq_one_letter_code
_entity_poly.pdbx_strand_id
1 'polypeptide(L)'
;MIVNPTEEVAAEEYAKCAANEWYWMCNYVKIIDRRTDQVIPFQPWKHLFDVWKQYRNHRRIVILKARQVGMSWFWAAMALHRGIFKSYSNTILLSINQPKAIDLRKKSYDIWTHLPDWMRIPSGKDNQEILDFPSMDSQIKSLPAKPDSVRGESAGLIVLD
;
A
#
# COMPACT_ATOMS: atom_id res chain seq x y z
N MET A 1 -16.36 -18.32 -16.06
CA MET A 1 -17.20 -17.79 -14.96
C MET A 1 -16.36 -17.84 -13.70
N ILE A 2 -15.93 -16.69 -13.18
CA ILE A 2 -15.28 -16.64 -11.87
C ILE A 2 -16.42 -16.78 -10.86
N VAL A 3 -16.51 -17.94 -10.21
CA VAL A 3 -17.47 -18.15 -9.13
C VAL A 3 -17.02 -17.24 -7.99
N ASN A 4 -17.81 -16.21 -7.70
CA ASN A 4 -17.58 -15.40 -6.52
C ASN A 4 -17.69 -16.31 -5.30
N PRO A 5 -16.74 -16.26 -4.35
CA PRO A 5 -16.81 -17.06 -3.14
C PRO A 5 -18.13 -16.79 -2.40
N THR A 6 -18.62 -17.77 -1.65
CA THR A 6 -19.71 -17.56 -0.70
C THR A 6 -19.32 -16.47 0.30
N GLU A 7 -20.29 -15.73 0.83
CA GLU A 7 -20.01 -14.58 1.72
C GLU A 7 -19.16 -14.97 2.94
N GLU A 8 -19.40 -16.16 3.51
CA GLU A 8 -18.61 -16.71 4.62
C GLU A 8 -17.14 -16.93 4.24
N VAL A 9 -16.88 -17.55 3.09
CA VAL A 9 -15.51 -17.80 2.61
C VAL A 9 -14.79 -16.48 2.28
N ALA A 10 -15.51 -15.51 1.73
CA ALA A 10 -14.96 -14.17 1.48
C ALA A 10 -14.61 -13.45 2.79
N ALA A 11 -15.44 -13.56 3.83
CA ALA A 11 -15.20 -12.95 5.13
C ALA A 11 -13.98 -13.56 5.85
N GLU A 12 -13.86 -14.89 5.84
CA GLU A 12 -12.68 -15.58 6.38
C GLU A 12 -11.40 -15.17 5.66
N GLU A 13 -11.44 -15.11 4.33
CA GLU A 13 -10.29 -14.74 3.52
C GLU A 13 -9.90 -13.27 3.71
N TYR A 14 -10.89 -12.38 3.84
CA TYR A 14 -10.69 -10.99 4.20
C TYR A 14 -9.98 -10.87 5.57
N ALA A 15 -10.40 -11.66 6.56
CA ALA A 15 -9.77 -11.67 7.88
C ALA A 15 -8.29 -12.13 7.83
N LYS A 16 -7.97 -13.16 7.04
CA LYS A 16 -6.57 -13.57 6.80
C LYS A 16 -5.74 -12.47 6.17
N CYS A 17 -6.30 -11.79 5.17
CA CYS A 17 -5.64 -10.66 4.50
C CYS A 17 -5.39 -9.48 5.45
N ALA A 18 -6.38 -9.15 6.29
CA ALA A 18 -6.27 -8.09 7.28
C ALA A 18 -5.18 -8.40 8.32
N ALA A 19 -5.07 -9.66 8.74
CA ALA A 19 -4.13 -10.09 9.78
C ALA A 19 -2.67 -10.23 9.29
N ASN A 20 -2.45 -10.51 8.01
CA ASN A 20 -1.11 -10.78 7.47
C ASN A 20 -0.89 -10.04 6.15
N GLU A 21 -0.10 -8.96 6.21
CA GLU A 21 0.16 -8.11 5.04
C GLU A 21 0.90 -8.87 3.95
N TRP A 22 1.87 -9.71 4.31
CA TRP A 22 2.64 -10.49 3.35
C TRP A 22 1.78 -11.51 2.61
N TYR A 23 0.89 -12.20 3.33
CA TYR A 23 -0.07 -13.12 2.72
C TYR A 23 -0.96 -12.39 1.73
N TRP A 24 -1.55 -11.25 2.12
CA TRP A 24 -2.36 -10.44 1.23
C TRP A 24 -1.57 -9.99 -0.02
N MET A 25 -0.33 -9.52 0.17
CA MET A 25 0.54 -9.10 -0.94
C MET A 25 0.81 -10.22 -1.93
N CYS A 26 1.14 -11.42 -1.45
CA CYS A 26 1.49 -12.54 -2.32
C CYS A 26 0.31 -13.09 -3.13
N ASN A 27 -0.91 -12.96 -2.59
CA ASN A 27 -2.10 -13.57 -3.20
C ASN A 27 -2.94 -12.58 -4.04
N TYR A 28 -2.97 -11.30 -3.68
CA TYR A 28 -3.93 -10.35 -4.24
C TYR A 28 -3.30 -9.11 -4.87
N VAL A 29 -2.07 -8.76 -4.51
CA VAL A 29 -1.44 -7.56 -5.05
C VAL A 29 -0.94 -7.84 -6.46
N LYS A 30 -1.37 -6.97 -7.37
CA LYS A 30 -0.85 -6.87 -8.73
C LYS A 30 -0.12 -5.54 -8.89
N ILE A 31 0.94 -5.55 -9.68
CA ILE A 31 1.77 -4.38 -9.96
C ILE A 31 1.81 -4.13 -11.47
N ILE A 32 2.11 -2.90 -11.85
CA ILE A 32 2.33 -2.54 -13.25
C ILE A 32 3.82 -2.63 -13.55
N ASP A 33 4.21 -3.56 -14.41
CA ASP A 33 5.57 -3.61 -14.94
C ASP A 33 5.73 -2.52 -16.01
N ARG A 34 6.49 -1.46 -15.67
CA ARG A 34 6.74 -0.31 -16.55
C ARG A 34 7.58 -0.65 -17.78
N ARG A 35 8.16 -1.84 -17.87
CA ARG A 35 8.90 -2.27 -19.07
C ARG A 35 8.00 -2.87 -20.13
N THR A 36 6.92 -3.51 -19.70
CA THR A 36 6.02 -4.28 -20.56
C THR A 36 4.61 -3.68 -20.60
N ASP A 37 4.33 -2.70 -19.72
CA ASP A 37 3.02 -2.13 -19.44
C ASP A 37 1.96 -3.18 -19.09
N GLN A 38 2.40 -4.31 -18.54
CA GLN A 38 1.53 -5.40 -18.12
C GLN A 38 1.25 -5.35 -16.62
N VAL A 39 0.03 -5.76 -16.26
CA VAL A 39 -0.36 -6.01 -14.89
C VAL A 39 0.09 -7.43 -14.54
N ILE A 40 1.04 -7.54 -13.62
CA ILE A 40 1.61 -8.82 -13.18
C ILE A 40 1.40 -9.03 -11.68
N PRO A 41 1.32 -10.28 -11.20
CA PRO A 41 1.29 -10.55 -9.77
C PRO A 41 2.54 -10.03 -9.06
N PHE A 42 2.39 -9.56 -7.83
CA PHE A 42 3.50 -9.22 -6.96
C PHE A 42 4.47 -10.41 -6.84
N GLN A 43 5.77 -10.13 -7.03
CA GLN A 43 6.80 -11.16 -6.96
C GLN A 43 7.37 -11.23 -5.53
N PRO A 44 7.23 -12.36 -4.81
CA PRO A 44 7.62 -12.49 -3.41
C PRO A 44 9.13 -12.69 -3.27
N TRP A 45 9.92 -11.71 -3.69
CA TRP A 45 11.38 -11.79 -3.60
C TRP A 45 11.84 -11.88 -2.14
N LYS A 46 12.87 -12.71 -1.91
CA LYS A 46 13.41 -12.98 -0.57
C LYS A 46 13.75 -11.70 0.21
N HIS A 47 14.36 -10.71 -0.45
CA HIS A 47 14.72 -9.45 0.21
C HIS A 47 13.50 -8.64 0.63
N LEU A 48 12.37 -8.71 -0.09
CA LEU A 48 11.13 -8.04 0.32
C LEU A 48 10.51 -8.72 1.53
N PHE A 49 10.56 -10.05 1.59
CA PHE A 49 10.16 -10.80 2.78
C PHE A 49 11.02 -10.44 4.00
N ASP A 50 12.34 -10.34 3.80
CA ASP A 50 13.27 -9.93 4.86
C ASP A 50 12.95 -8.51 5.34
N VAL A 51 12.66 -7.57 4.44
CA VAL A 51 12.20 -6.21 4.78
C VAL A 51 10.89 -6.22 5.55
N TRP A 52 9.89 -7.01 5.13
CA TRP A 52 8.62 -7.14 5.85
C TRP A 52 8.81 -7.62 7.29
N LYS A 53 9.66 -8.64 7.51
CA LYS A 53 10.01 -9.09 8.86
C LYS A 53 10.65 -7.98 9.68
N GLN A 54 11.60 -7.24 9.11
CA GLN A 54 12.25 -6.12 9.81
C GLN A 54 11.25 -5.02 10.16
N TYR A 55 10.34 -4.68 9.25
CA TYR A 55 9.27 -3.71 9.47
C TYR A 55 8.32 -4.13 10.60
N ARG A 56 7.93 -5.41 10.66
CA ARG A 56 7.05 -5.91 11.73
C ARG A 56 7.70 -5.89 13.11
N ASN A 57 9.02 -6.04 13.17
CA ASN A 57 9.77 -6.14 14.42
C ASN A 57 10.33 -4.80 14.93
N HIS A 58 10.33 -3.75 14.11
CA HIS A 58 10.95 -2.48 14.45
C HIS A 58 10.05 -1.29 14.12
N ARG A 59 9.94 -0.36 15.07
CA ARG A 59 9.17 0.88 14.88
C ARG A 59 9.76 1.79 13.79
N ARG A 60 11.08 1.73 13.57
CA ARG A 60 11.82 2.55 12.61
C ARG A 60 12.83 1.67 11.91
N ILE A 61 12.86 1.75 10.59
CA ILE A 61 13.84 1.04 9.76
C ILE A 61 14.43 2.00 8.73
N VAL A 62 15.71 1.82 8.43
CA VAL A 62 16.43 2.49 7.35
C VAL A 62 16.92 1.40 6.41
N ILE A 63 16.59 1.52 5.13
CA ILE A 63 16.88 0.48 4.14
C ILE A 63 17.83 1.05 3.09
N LEU A 64 19.05 0.51 3.07
CA LEU A 64 19.95 0.69 1.93
C LEU A 64 19.55 -0.32 0.85
N LYS A 65 19.21 0.17 -0.34
CA LYS A 65 18.68 -0.65 -1.44
C LYS A 65 19.42 -0.41 -2.75
N ALA A 66 19.48 -1.45 -3.58
CA ALA A 66 19.81 -1.32 -5.00
C ALA A 66 18.63 -0.75 -5.81
N ARG A 67 18.86 -0.40 -7.08
CA ARG A 67 17.79 0.05 -8.00
C ARG A 67 17.00 -1.15 -8.53
N GLN A 68 15.75 -0.90 -8.93
CA GLN A 68 14.88 -1.89 -9.59
C GLN A 68 14.58 -3.15 -8.76
N VAL A 69 14.64 -3.05 -7.43
CA VAL A 69 14.36 -4.15 -6.49
C VAL A 69 12.93 -4.18 -5.94
N GLY A 70 12.00 -3.45 -6.55
CA GLY A 70 10.56 -3.49 -6.20
C GLY A 70 10.17 -2.79 -4.90
N MET A 71 11.09 -2.07 -4.24
CA MET A 71 10.86 -1.47 -2.92
C MET A 71 9.69 -0.47 -2.89
N SER A 72 9.55 0.38 -3.90
CA SER A 72 8.45 1.35 -3.93
C SER A 72 7.08 0.69 -4.12
N TRP A 73 7.00 -0.43 -4.87
CA TRP A 73 5.77 -1.22 -4.96
C TRP A 73 5.45 -1.89 -3.63
N PHE A 74 6.46 -2.42 -2.94
CA PHE A 74 6.31 -3.00 -1.62
C PHE A 74 5.74 -1.99 -0.62
N TRP A 75 6.31 -0.79 -0.52
CA TRP A 75 5.82 0.22 0.42
C TRP A 75 4.46 0.81 0.03
N ALA A 76 4.18 0.94 -1.26
CA ALA A 76 2.85 1.35 -1.73
C ALA A 76 1.78 0.30 -1.38
N ALA A 77 2.11 -0.98 -1.47
CA ALA A 77 1.23 -2.07 -1.03
C ALA A 77 1.00 -2.02 0.49
N MET A 78 2.05 -1.83 1.29
CA MET A 78 1.92 -1.69 2.75
C MET A 78 1.08 -0.47 3.15
N ALA A 79 1.22 0.65 2.42
CA ALA A 79 0.39 1.83 2.62
C ALA A 79 -1.09 1.55 2.30
N LEU A 80 -1.36 0.86 1.19
CA LEU A 80 -2.72 0.46 0.82
C LEU A 80 -3.32 -0.51 1.85
N HIS A 81 -2.56 -1.54 2.26
CA HIS A 81 -3.01 -2.53 3.24
C HIS A 81 -3.53 -1.84 4.50
N ARG A 82 -2.78 -0.87 5.03
CA ARG A 82 -3.22 -0.07 6.18
C ARG A 82 -4.49 0.72 5.87
N GLY A 83 -4.56 1.34 4.70
CA GLY A 83 -5.76 2.08 4.27
C GLY A 83 -7.03 1.21 4.29
N ILE A 84 -6.96 -0.01 3.75
CA ILE A 84 -8.16 -0.84 3.57
C ILE A 84 -8.44 -1.81 4.72
N PHE A 85 -7.46 -2.13 5.58
CA PHE A 85 -7.62 -3.09 6.68
C PHE A 85 -7.42 -2.51 8.09
N LYS A 86 -7.01 -1.24 8.23
CA LYS A 86 -6.80 -0.61 9.53
C LYS A 86 -7.60 0.70 9.66
N SER A 87 -8.60 0.67 10.53
CA SER A 87 -9.44 1.84 10.80
C SER A 87 -8.64 2.99 11.39
N TYR A 88 -9.05 4.22 11.10
CA TYR A 88 -8.42 5.47 11.58
C TYR A 88 -6.94 5.58 11.21
N SER A 89 -6.51 4.91 10.14
CA SER A 89 -5.10 4.91 9.75
C SER A 89 -4.76 6.10 8.86
N ASN A 90 -3.74 6.86 9.25
CA ASN A 90 -3.16 7.91 8.45
C ASN A 90 -1.77 7.48 7.99
N THR A 91 -1.57 7.31 6.69
CA THR A 91 -0.27 6.97 6.08
C THR A 91 0.24 8.14 5.26
N ILE A 92 1.49 8.54 5.49
CA ILE A 92 2.13 9.63 4.76
C ILE A 92 3.29 9.08 3.93
N LEU A 93 3.24 9.36 2.63
CA LEU A 93 4.25 9.04 1.65
C LEU A 93 5.01 10.32 1.32
N LEU A 94 6.29 10.36 1.70
CA LEU A 94 7.20 11.47 1.47
C LEU A 94 8.19 11.10 0.36
N SER A 95 8.48 12.07 -0.49
CA SER A 95 9.61 11.98 -1.41
C SER A 95 10.29 13.34 -1.58
N ILE A 96 11.44 13.38 -2.27
CA ILE A 96 12.23 14.60 -2.46
C ILE A 96 11.42 15.77 -3.04
N ASN A 97 10.36 15.48 -3.80
CA ASN A 97 9.44 16.48 -4.35
C ASN A 97 8.02 15.91 -4.47
N GLN A 98 7.05 16.80 -4.68
CA GLN A 98 5.64 16.44 -4.73
C GLN A 98 5.31 15.45 -5.86
N PRO A 99 5.80 15.61 -7.11
CA PRO A 99 5.52 14.65 -8.18
C PRO A 99 5.96 13.22 -7.84
N LYS A 100 7.13 13.03 -7.22
CA LYS A 100 7.59 11.69 -6.83
C LYS A 100 6.78 11.08 -5.70
N ALA A 101 6.30 11.90 -4.77
CA ALA A 101 5.40 11.44 -3.71
C ALA A 101 4.05 11.00 -4.30
N ILE A 102 3.51 11.77 -5.26
CA ILE A 102 2.31 11.42 -6.02
C ILE A 102 2.51 10.11 -6.78
N ASP A 103 3.65 9.93 -7.45
CA ASP A 103 3.98 8.68 -8.17
C ASP A 103 4.06 7.46 -7.24
N LEU A 104 4.51 7.64 -6.00
CA LEU A 104 4.51 6.58 -5.00
C LEU A 104 3.09 6.23 -4.54
N ARG A 105 2.26 7.25 -4.24
CA ARG A 105 0.83 7.05 -3.89
C ARG A 105 0.07 6.39 -5.03
N LYS A 106 0.34 6.80 -6.29
CA LYS A 106 -0.32 6.24 -7.47
C LYS A 106 -0.16 4.72 -7.53
N LYS A 107 0.97 4.16 -7.07
CA LYS A 107 1.14 2.70 -6.99
C LYS A 107 0.15 2.06 -6.02
N SER A 108 -0.18 2.70 -4.90
CA SER A 108 -1.24 2.21 -3.99
C SER A 108 -2.60 2.23 -4.69
N TYR A 109 -2.90 3.27 -5.45
CA TYR A 109 -4.11 3.34 -6.26
C TYR A 109 -4.15 2.26 -7.35
N ASP A 110 -3.04 2.07 -8.07
CA ASP A 110 -2.90 1.04 -9.10
C ASP A 110 -3.12 -0.36 -8.50
N ILE A 111 -2.61 -0.64 -7.30
CA ILE A 111 -2.90 -1.91 -6.60
C ILE A 111 -4.39 -2.01 -6.27
N TRP A 112 -4.98 -0.97 -5.68
CA TRP A 112 -6.37 -0.94 -5.24
C TRP A 112 -7.35 -1.23 -6.39
N THR A 113 -7.14 -0.60 -7.54
CA THR A 113 -7.99 -0.80 -8.73
C THR A 113 -7.99 -2.25 -9.23
N HIS A 114 -6.92 -3.01 -8.96
CA HIS A 114 -6.76 -4.40 -9.41
C HIS A 114 -7.10 -5.46 -8.34
N LEU A 115 -7.53 -5.03 -7.15
CA LEU A 115 -8.02 -5.96 -6.13
C LEU A 115 -9.33 -6.61 -6.58
N PRO A 116 -9.63 -7.84 -6.09
CA PRO A 116 -10.95 -8.45 -6.29
C PRO A 116 -12.07 -7.58 -5.74
N ASP A 117 -13.23 -7.59 -6.39
CA ASP A 117 -14.38 -6.74 -6.02
C ASP A 117 -14.82 -6.93 -4.56
N TRP A 118 -14.80 -8.17 -4.06
CA TRP A 118 -15.16 -8.49 -2.67
C TRP A 118 -14.20 -7.90 -1.62
N MET A 119 -12.98 -7.51 -2.00
CA MET A 119 -11.99 -6.90 -1.12
C MET A 119 -11.87 -5.38 -1.32
N ARG A 120 -12.26 -4.90 -2.50
CA ARG A 120 -12.06 -3.51 -2.92
C ARG A 120 -13.13 -2.60 -2.31
N ILE A 121 -12.82 -2.04 -1.14
CA ILE A 121 -13.68 -1.03 -0.51
C ILE A 121 -13.70 0.26 -1.36
N PRO A 122 -14.83 0.99 -1.42
CA PRO A 122 -14.92 2.25 -2.14
C PRO A 122 -13.97 3.32 -1.59
N SER A 123 -13.32 4.06 -2.48
CA SER A 123 -12.57 5.28 -2.13
C SER A 123 -13.50 6.49 -2.03
N GLY A 124 -13.17 7.46 -1.19
CA GLY A 124 -13.85 8.76 -1.13
C GLY A 124 -13.11 9.80 -1.96
N LYS A 125 -12.28 10.63 -1.32
CA LYS A 125 -11.32 11.50 -1.97
C LYS A 125 -10.23 10.66 -2.63
N ASP A 126 -10.23 10.69 -3.95
CA ASP A 126 -9.18 10.17 -4.80
C ASP A 126 -8.71 11.30 -5.72
N ASN A 127 -7.68 12.03 -5.27
CA ASN A 127 -7.01 13.04 -6.07
C ASN A 127 -5.51 12.74 -6.11
N GLN A 128 -4.72 13.61 -6.75
CA GLN A 128 -3.28 13.36 -6.87
C GLN A 128 -2.58 13.19 -5.52
N GLU A 129 -3.05 13.87 -4.48
CA GLU A 129 -2.38 13.95 -3.18
C GLU A 129 -2.95 13.02 -2.11
N ILE A 130 -4.23 12.64 -2.21
CA ILE A 130 -4.95 11.92 -1.16
C ILE A 130 -5.71 10.75 -1.79
N LEU A 131 -5.54 9.56 -1.21
CA LEU A 131 -6.44 8.42 -1.36
C LEU A 131 -7.07 8.15 0.01
N ASP A 132 -8.37 8.30 0.16
CA ASP A 132 -9.07 7.96 1.40
C ASP A 132 -10.08 6.82 1.24
N PHE A 133 -10.40 6.20 2.37
CA PHE A 133 -11.39 5.13 2.46
C PHE A 133 -12.38 5.45 3.59
N PRO A 134 -13.53 6.08 3.29
CA PRO A 134 -14.46 6.59 4.30
C PRO A 134 -14.98 5.52 5.26
N SER A 135 -15.22 4.29 4.79
CA SER A 135 -15.67 3.18 5.65
C SER A 135 -14.64 2.78 6.70
N MET A 136 -13.36 3.12 6.49
CA MET A 136 -12.26 2.84 7.40
C MET A 136 -11.80 4.10 8.16
N ASP A 137 -12.34 5.28 7.84
CA ASP A 137 -11.81 6.58 8.28
C ASP A 137 -10.28 6.66 8.13
N SER A 138 -9.78 6.20 6.98
CA SER A 138 -8.35 6.07 6.72
C SER A 138 -7.94 6.83 5.46
N GLN A 139 -6.65 7.16 5.37
CA GLN A 139 -6.10 7.89 4.25
C GLN A 139 -4.63 7.61 3.98
N ILE A 140 -4.24 7.83 2.73
CA ILE A 140 -2.87 7.82 2.23
C ILE A 140 -2.60 9.18 1.58
N LYS A 141 -1.70 9.96 2.18
CA LYS A 141 -1.30 11.28 1.72
C LYS A 141 0.07 11.23 1.05
N SER A 142 0.25 11.97 -0.04
CA SER A 142 1.56 12.22 -0.64
C SER A 142 2.00 13.67 -0.41
N LEU A 143 3.15 13.83 0.21
CA LEU A 143 3.70 15.13 0.58
C LEU A 143 5.17 15.24 0.15
N PRO A 144 5.71 16.45 -0.10
CA PRO A 144 7.13 16.59 -0.36
C PRO A 144 7.90 16.53 0.97
N ALA A 145 9.13 16.07 0.95
CA ALA A 145 10.01 16.01 2.12
C ALA A 145 10.58 17.40 2.44
N LYS A 146 9.74 18.32 2.91
CA LYS A 146 10.14 19.63 3.45
C LYS A 146 9.98 19.66 4.97
N PRO A 147 10.73 20.50 5.70
CA PRO A 147 10.70 20.54 7.18
C PRO A 147 9.30 20.71 7.78
N ASP A 148 8.41 21.42 7.09
CA ASP A 148 7.08 21.75 7.61
C ASP A 148 5.97 20.85 7.05
N SER A 149 6.25 20.01 6.06
CA SER A 149 5.23 19.24 5.35
C SER A 149 4.51 18.22 6.23
N VAL A 150 5.11 17.78 7.32
CA VAL A 150 4.52 16.78 8.24
C VAL A 150 4.13 17.41 9.57
N ARG A 151 4.41 18.71 9.80
CA ARG A 151 4.05 19.34 11.08
C ARG A 151 2.53 19.45 11.19
N GLY A 152 1.99 19.05 12.34
CA GLY A 152 0.54 19.02 12.57
C GLY A 152 -0.15 17.75 12.05
N GLU A 153 0.58 16.83 11.43
CA GLU A 153 0.03 15.54 11.01
C GLU A 153 0.28 14.45 12.06
N SER A 154 -0.76 13.68 12.37
CA SER A 154 -0.67 12.47 13.19
C SER A 154 -0.62 11.23 12.29
N ALA A 155 0.59 10.76 11.97
CA ALA A 155 0.79 9.63 11.06
C ALA A 155 1.01 8.31 11.81
N GLY A 156 0.30 7.27 11.38
CA GLY A 156 0.48 5.90 11.85
C GLY A 156 1.52 5.10 11.05
N LEU A 157 1.88 5.56 9.85
CA LEU A 157 3.00 5.10 9.04
C LEU A 157 3.54 6.29 8.24
N ILE A 158 4.86 6.44 8.22
CA ILE A 158 5.56 7.38 7.33
C ILE A 158 6.54 6.58 6.48
N VAL A 159 6.45 6.72 5.16
CA VAL A 159 7.41 6.17 4.20
C VAL A 159 8.15 7.34 3.55
N LEU A 160 9.48 7.26 3.51
CA LEU A 160 10.34 8.25 2.86
C LEU A 160 11.10 7.55 1.72
N ASP A 161 10.80 7.88 0.45
CA ASP A 161 11.45 7.31 -0.76
C ASP A 161 12.14 8.38 -1.63
#